data_AF-A0A7W4V6N7-F1
#
_entry.id   AF-A0A7W4V6N7-F1
#
_cell.length_a   1.000
_cell.length_b   1.000
_cell.length_c   1.000
_cell.angle_alpha   90.00
_cell.angle_beta   90.00
_cell.angle_gamma   90.00
#
_symmetry.space_group_name_H-M   'P 1'
#
loop_
_entity.id
_entity.type
_entity.pdbx_description
1 polymer ?
#
loop_
_entity_poly.entity_id
_entity_poly.type
_entity_poly.pdbx_seq_one_letter_code
_entity_poly.pdbx_strand_id
1 'polypeptide(L)'
;MPSLESMVLNRVAPLTQKKVAERIGVEPTNFSRFLNNSGHRLTFAEFCQLFDVLELDVVAPGDDSMVCLPREEYQALRTLARKGLEVA
;
A
#
# COMPACT_ATOMS: atom_id res chain seq x y z
N MET A 1 -7.06 -5.37 -6.50
CA MET A 1 -5.69 -5.16 -5.98
C MET A 1 -5.51 -6.02 -4.74
N PRO A 2 -4.31 -6.53 -4.44
CA PRO A 2 -4.04 -7.15 -3.13
C PRO A 2 -4.29 -6.13 -2.01
N SER A 3 -4.79 -6.57 -0.85
CA SER A 3 -4.96 -5.67 0.30
C SER A 3 -3.59 -5.17 0.79
N LEU A 4 -3.55 -3.95 1.34
CA LEU A 4 -2.33 -3.40 1.95
C LEU A 4 -1.73 -4.36 2.97
N GLU A 5 -2.57 -5.00 3.77
CA GLU A 5 -2.18 -6.04 4.73
C GLU A 5 -1.37 -7.15 4.05
N SER A 6 -1.90 -7.71 2.96
CA SER A 6 -1.25 -8.78 2.20
C SER A 6 0.08 -8.31 1.60
N MET A 7 0.11 -7.09 1.06
CA MET A 7 1.34 -6.50 0.48
C MET A 7 2.45 -6.36 1.53
N VAL A 8 2.12 -5.82 2.69
CA VAL A 8 3.07 -5.64 3.79
C VAL A 8 3.57 -7.00 4.29
N LEU A 9 2.68 -7.95 4.56
CA LEU A 9 3.06 -9.28 5.05
C LEU A 9 3.97 -10.02 4.06
N ASN A 10 3.67 -9.96 2.76
CA ASN A 10 4.47 -10.58 1.70
C ASN A 10 5.88 -9.99 1.61
N ARG A 11 6.04 -8.68 1.88
CA ARG A 11 7.35 -8.00 1.85
C ARG A 11 8.12 -8.16 3.16
N VAL A 12 7.43 -8.27 4.29
CA VAL A 12 8.03 -8.50 5.61
C VAL A 12 8.55 -9.93 5.73
N ALA A 13 7.84 -10.94 5.19
CA ALA A 13 8.22 -12.35 5.29
C ALA A 13 9.69 -12.64 4.91
N PRO A 14 10.20 -12.22 3.73
CA PRO A 14 11.60 -12.47 3.35
C PRO A 14 12.62 -11.64 4.13
N LEU A 15 12.22 -10.46 4.64
CA LEU A 15 13.10 -9.60 5.43
C LEU A 15 13.14 -10.00 6.91
N THR A 16 12.11 -10.68 7.41
CA THR A 16 11.80 -10.94 8.84
C THR A 16 11.37 -9.69 9.59
N GLN A 17 10.44 -9.85 10.55
CA GLN A 17 9.94 -8.77 11.41
C GLN A 17 11.09 -8.06 12.15
N LYS A 18 12.10 -8.81 12.61
CA LYS A 18 13.26 -8.27 13.33
C LYS A 18 14.07 -7.29 12.48
N LYS A 19 14.48 -7.66 11.26
CA LYS A 19 15.28 -6.76 10.41
C LYS A 19 14.48 -5.54 9.97
N VAL A 20 13.18 -5.68 9.77
CA VAL A 20 12.31 -4.53 9.44
C VAL A 20 12.26 -3.57 10.61
N ALA A 21 12.02 -4.06 11.83
CA ALA A 21 12.02 -3.26 13.05
C ALA A 21 13.35 -2.52 13.27
N GLU A 22 14.48 -3.22 13.12
CA GLU A 22 15.82 -2.64 13.22
C GLU A 22 16.04 -1.50 12.20
N ARG A 23 15.59 -1.68 10.95
CA ARG A 23 15.75 -0.66 9.89
C ARG A 23 14.93 0.60 10.13
N ILE A 24 13.76 0.48 10.76
CA ILE A 24 12.90 1.63 11.08
C ILE A 24 13.15 2.20 12.49
N GLY A 25 14.10 1.64 13.24
CA GLY A 25 14.45 2.10 14.59
C GLY A 25 13.41 1.78 15.65
N VAL A 26 12.61 0.73 15.45
CA VAL A 26 11.59 0.28 16.40
C VAL A 26 12.06 -1.01 17.09
N GLU A 27 11.73 -1.16 18.36
CA GLU A 27 12.04 -2.38 19.10
C GLU A 27 11.28 -3.59 18.51
N PRO A 28 11.93 -4.75 18.27
CA PRO A 28 11.32 -5.88 17.56
C PRO A 28 10.04 -6.43 18.20
N THR A 29 9.93 -6.45 19.52
CA THR A 29 8.73 -6.91 20.25
C THR A 29 7.56 -5.97 20.01
N ASN A 30 7.78 -4.66 19.99
CA ASN A 30 6.77 -3.66 19.67
C ASN A 30 6.27 -3.81 18.23
N PHE A 31 7.18 -3.99 17.27
CA PHE A 31 6.80 -4.22 15.87
C PHE A 31 6.03 -5.54 15.70
N SER A 32 6.44 -6.60 16.40
CA SER A 32 5.74 -7.88 16.39
C SER A 32 4.33 -7.78 16.99
N ARG A 33 4.18 -7.06 18.12
CA ARG A 33 2.87 -6.80 18.73
C ARG A 33 1.95 -6.01 17.81
N PHE A 34 2.49 -5.02 17.09
CA PHE A 34 1.74 -4.27 16.09
C PHE A 34 1.21 -5.18 14.97
N LEU A 35 2.10 -5.95 14.32
CA LEU A 35 1.72 -6.86 13.23
C LEU A 35 0.75 -7.96 13.65
N ASN A 36 0.85 -8.44 14.90
CA ASN A 36 -0.02 -9.48 15.43
C ASN A 36 -1.34 -8.95 16.03
N ASN A 37 -1.69 -7.68 15.81
CA ASN A 37 -2.89 -7.03 16.35
C ASN A 37 -2.98 -7.06 17.90
N SER A 38 -1.84 -7.16 18.58
CA SER A 38 -1.73 -7.14 20.06
C SER A 38 -1.23 -5.80 20.60
N GLY A 39 -1.20 -4.76 19.77
CA GLY A 39 -0.82 -3.39 20.13
C GLY A 39 -1.93 -2.64 20.86
N HIS A 40 -1.57 -1.69 21.73
CA HIS A 40 -2.52 -1.03 22.65
C HIS A 40 -3.32 0.16 22.07
N ARG A 41 -3.06 0.61 20.84
CA ARG A 41 -3.67 1.85 20.31
C ARG A 41 -4.23 1.74 18.90
N LEU A 42 -3.43 1.24 17.98
CA LEU A 42 -3.82 1.04 16.59
C LEU A 42 -3.28 -0.32 16.18
N THR A 43 -4.18 -1.25 15.91
CA THR A 43 -3.82 -2.56 15.37
C THR A 43 -3.36 -2.43 13.93
N PHE A 44 -2.60 -3.41 13.44
CA PHE A 44 -2.16 -3.41 12.05
C PHE A 44 -3.35 -3.48 11.07
N ALA A 45 -4.41 -4.22 11.43
CA ALA A 45 -5.65 -4.24 10.68
C ALA A 45 -6.33 -2.86 10.58
N GLU A 46 -6.46 -2.13 11.69
CA GLU A 46 -7.02 -0.76 11.70
C GLU A 46 -6.14 0.22 10.92
N PHE A 47 -4.81 0.05 10.99
CA PHE A 47 -3.88 0.82 10.18
C PHE A 47 -4.07 0.58 8.68
N CYS A 48 -4.35 -0.68 8.26
CA CYS A 48 -4.64 -0.97 6.86
C CYS A 48 -5.98 -0.35 6.42
N GLN A 49 -7.01 -0.43 7.26
CA GLN A 49 -8.32 0.19 6.97
C GLN A 49 -8.24 1.71 6.79
N LEU A 50 -7.30 2.38 7.47
CA LEU A 50 -7.06 3.81 7.29
C LEU A 50 -6.74 4.15 5.83
N PHE A 51 -5.99 3.30 5.13
CA PHE A 51 -5.63 3.54 3.72
C PHE A 51 -6.86 3.42 2.81
N ASP A 52 -7.74 2.46 3.08
CA ASP A 52 -9.00 2.29 2.35
C ASP A 52 -9.90 3.52 2.52
N VAL A 53 -10.02 4.03 3.76
CA VAL A 53 -10.83 5.23 4.06
C VAL A 53 -10.27 6.50 3.42
N LEU A 54 -8.94 6.60 3.32
CA LEU A 54 -8.27 7.73 2.68
C LEU A 54 -8.18 7.60 1.15
N GLU A 55 -8.69 6.50 0.58
CA GLU A 55 -8.59 6.19 -0.85
C GLU A 55 -7.11 6.22 -1.34
N LEU A 56 -6.19 5.71 -0.51
CA LEU A 56 -4.76 5.66 -0.82
C LEU A 56 -4.36 4.29 -1.36
N ASP A 57 -3.85 4.27 -2.57
CA ASP A 57 -3.21 3.09 -3.15
C ASP A 57 -1.71 3.06 -2.81
N VAL A 58 -1.24 1.93 -2.28
CA VAL A 58 0.20 1.69 -2.07
C VAL A 58 0.76 0.97 -3.29
N VAL A 59 1.74 1.58 -3.94
CA VAL A 59 2.47 0.97 -5.05
C VAL A 59 3.87 0.59 -4.58
N ALA A 60 4.19 -0.70 -4.66
CA ALA A 60 5.52 -1.16 -4.27
C ALA A 60 6.55 -0.78 -5.35
N PRO A 61 7.74 -0.30 -4.99
CA PRO A 61 8.79 -0.02 -5.96
C PRO A 61 9.13 -1.26 -6.79
N GLY A 62 9.17 -1.10 -8.12
CA GLY A 62 9.42 -2.19 -9.08
C GLY A 62 8.22 -3.10 -9.35
N ASP A 63 7.02 -2.72 -8.91
CA ASP A 63 5.78 -3.36 -9.34
C ASP A 63 5.29 -2.70 -10.64
N ASP A 64 5.71 -3.26 -11.77
CA ASP A 64 5.36 -2.76 -13.11
C ASP A 64 3.88 -2.99 -13.47
N SER A 65 3.12 -3.67 -12.59
CA SER A 65 1.68 -3.88 -12.80
C SER A 65 0.83 -2.64 -12.54
N MET A 66 1.39 -1.63 -11.85
CA MET A 66 0.73 -0.35 -11.55
C MET A 66 1.53 0.82 -12.10
N VAL A 67 0.96 1.52 -13.08
CA VAL A 67 1.52 2.79 -13.59
C VAL A 67 0.81 3.94 -12.88
N CYS A 68 1.48 4.57 -11.92
CA CYS A 68 1.03 5.85 -11.38
C CYS A 68 1.31 6.95 -12.40
N LEU A 69 0.24 7.56 -12.93
CA LEU A 69 0.32 8.70 -13.84
C LEU A 69 0.06 9.99 -13.07
N PRO A 70 0.80 11.08 -13.34
CA PRO A 70 0.41 12.41 -12.89
C PRO A 70 -1.05 12.73 -13.24
N ARG A 71 -1.72 13.50 -12.39
CA ARG A 71 -3.15 13.81 -12.56
C ARG A 71 -3.46 14.46 -13.91
N GLU A 72 -2.55 15.28 -14.42
CA GLU A 72 -2.69 15.91 -15.75
C GLU A 72 -2.68 14.87 -16.88
N GLU A 73 -1.76 13.91 -16.83
CA GLU A 73 -1.67 12.83 -17.82
C GLU A 73 -2.90 11.92 -17.76
N TYR A 74 -3.38 11.59 -16.55
CA TYR A 74 -4.62 10.85 -16.37
C TYR A 74 -5.82 11.59 -16.99
N GLN A 75 -5.94 12.91 -16.78
CA GLN A 75 -7.04 13.69 -17.36
C GLN A 75 -6.95 13.78 -18.88
N ALA A 76 -5.74 13.90 -19.43
CA ALA A 76 -5.52 13.87 -20.87
C ALA A 76 -5.99 12.52 -21.46
N LEU A 77 -5.54 11.40 -20.89
CA LEU A 77 -5.95 10.05 -21.32
C LEU A 77 -7.46 9.84 -21.21
N ARG A 78 -8.06 10.25 -20.09
CA ARG A 78 -9.52 10.15 -19.89
C ARG A 78 -10.30 10.95 -20.92
N THR A 79 -9.80 12.14 -21.29
CA THR A 79 -10.42 12.98 -22.31
C THR A 79 -10.33 12.35 -23.70
N LEU A 80 -9.15 11.82 -24.04
CA LEU A 80 -8.92 11.11 -25.31
C LEU A 80 -9.80 9.86 -25.42
N ALA A 81 -9.88 9.05 -24.37
CA ALA A 81 -10.69 7.84 -24.33
C ALA A 81 -12.19 8.14 -24.57
N ARG A 82 -12.72 9.20 -23.93
CA ARG A 82 -14.12 9.63 -24.15
C ARG A 82 -14.38 10.00 -25.60
N LYS A 83 -13.52 10.83 -26.18
CA LYS A 83 -13.65 11.23 -27.60
C LYS A 83 -13.53 10.03 -28.54
N GLY A 84 -12.66 9.07 -28.24
CA GLY A 84 -12.50 7.86 -29.04
C GLY A 84 -13.76 6.97 -29.02
N LEU A 85 -14.45 6.89 -27.88
CA LEU A 85 -15.70 6.13 -27.73
C LEU A 85 -16.91 6.83 -28.37
N GLU A 86 -16.91 8.16 -28.49
CA GLU A 86 -17.95 8.93 -29.17
C GLU A 86 -17.87 8.84 -30.70
N VAL A 87 -16.70 8.46 -31.24
CA VAL A 87 -16.44 8.33 -32.68
C VAL A 87 -16.58 6.88 -33.18
N ALA A 88 -16.74 5.92 -32.26
CA ALA A 88 -16.98 4.50 -32.54
C ALA A 88 -18.49 4.17 -32.53
#